data_AF-A0A836VIN1-F1
#
_entry.id   AF-A0A836VIN1-F1
#
_cell.length_a   1.000
_cell.length_b   1.000
_cell.length_c   1.000
_cell.angle_alpha   90.00
_cell.angle_beta   90.00
_cell.angle_gamma   90.00
#
_symmetry.space_group_name_H-M   'P 1'
#
loop_
_entity.id
_entity.type
_entity.pdbx_description
1 polymer ?
#
loop_
_entity_poly.entity_id
_entity_poly.type
_entity_poly.pdbx_seq_one_letter_code
_entity_poly.pdbx_strand_id
1 'polypeptide(L)'
;MRVYYIGSPELFGEGASGIHVARMCEALSDVGHDVTLWLPISQGDIDKFFSFYGVKKGFRIQPFIGFKKKSPRHFFHGISSFLRIVLLKEYDFIITRNITFAFLASFVKRNVIIDIHHPPTNYFSKLAIVRFLRSKNISKIVCNSDGTKKNLERISSPSDKMQVLNNGVNLKDFLPNQDAD
;
A
#
# COMPACT_ATOMS: atom_id res chain seq x y z
N MET A 1 6.74 -15.69 -4.93
CA MET A 1 5.41 -15.24 -5.40
C MET A 1 5.57 -13.96 -6.20
N ARG A 2 4.67 -13.69 -7.15
CA ARG A 2 4.57 -12.44 -7.91
C ARG A 2 3.60 -11.48 -7.23
N VAL A 3 4.14 -10.38 -6.71
CA VAL A 3 3.43 -9.42 -5.88
C VAL A 3 3.37 -8.07 -6.59
N TYR A 4 2.16 -7.56 -6.78
CA TYR A 4 1.93 -6.18 -7.23
C TYR A 4 1.59 -5.29 -6.05
N TYR A 5 2.46 -4.34 -5.74
CA TYR A 5 2.19 -3.32 -4.73
C TYR A 5 1.68 -2.05 -5.41
N ILE A 6 0.50 -1.57 -5.04
CA ILE A 6 -0.12 -0.37 -5.63
C ILE A 6 -0.15 0.73 -4.57
N GLY A 7 0.76 1.69 -4.72
CA GLY A 7 0.94 2.82 -3.83
C GLY A 7 0.52 4.14 -4.48
N SER A 8 -0.04 5.06 -3.67
CA SER A 8 -0.22 6.46 -4.09
C SER A 8 0.36 7.45 -3.07
N PRO A 9 1.54 7.17 -2.45
CA PRO A 9 2.12 8.08 -1.46
C PRO A 9 2.48 9.43 -2.10
N GLU A 10 2.62 10.45 -1.26
CA GLU A 10 3.37 11.64 -1.65
C GLU A 10 4.85 11.24 -1.71
N LEU A 11 5.54 11.61 -2.78
CA LEU A 11 6.92 11.21 -3.03
C LEU A 11 7.88 12.34 -2.70
N PHE A 12 9.08 11.98 -2.23
CA PHE A 12 10.17 12.92 -1.98
C PHE A 12 9.85 14.00 -0.95
N GLY A 13 8.92 13.71 -0.04
CA GLY A 13 8.57 14.57 1.09
C GLY A 13 8.88 13.90 2.42
N GLU A 14 8.62 14.64 3.51
CA GLU A 14 8.90 14.21 4.89
C GLU A 14 7.88 13.18 5.42
N GLY A 15 6.80 12.91 4.67
CA GLY A 15 5.75 11.99 5.09
C GLY A 15 6.20 10.51 5.09
N ALA A 16 5.81 9.77 6.14
CA ALA A 16 6.16 8.35 6.30
C ALA A 16 5.56 7.41 5.23
N SER A 17 4.59 7.88 4.44
CA SER A 17 3.87 7.07 3.45
C SER A 17 4.77 6.53 2.33
N GLY A 18 5.73 7.35 1.87
CA GLY A 18 6.66 6.98 0.81
C GLY A 18 7.67 5.92 1.26
N ILE A 19 8.34 6.17 2.39
CA ILE A 19 9.30 5.25 2.97
C ILE A 19 8.65 3.91 3.38
N HIS A 20 7.42 3.93 3.90
CA HIS A 20 6.67 2.71 4.21
C HIS A 20 6.50 1.82 2.97
N VAL A 21 6.03 2.40 1.85
CA VAL A 21 5.84 1.64 0.60
C VAL A 21 7.17 1.12 0.06
N ALA A 22 8.24 1.93 0.12
CA ALA A 22 9.58 1.55 -0.31
C ALA A 22 10.11 0.36 0.51
N ARG A 23 10.08 0.45 1.85
CA ARG A 23 10.55 -0.59 2.77
C ARG A 23 9.72 -1.86 2.71
N MET A 24 8.40 -1.76 2.52
CA MET A 24 7.54 -2.93 2.29
C MET A 24 7.95 -3.68 1.01
N CYS A 25 8.21 -2.97 -0.09
CA CYS A 25 8.64 -3.61 -1.33
C CYS A 25 10.04 -4.23 -1.21
N GLU A 26 10.97 -3.55 -0.52
CA GLU A 26 12.29 -4.08 -0.21
C GLU A 26 12.20 -5.36 0.63
N ALA A 27 11.45 -5.35 1.74
CA ALA A 27 11.31 -6.52 2.60
C ALA A 27 10.68 -7.72 1.89
N LEU A 28 9.64 -7.49 1.08
CA LEU A 28 9.03 -8.55 0.26
C LEU A 28 10.01 -9.10 -0.78
N SER A 29 10.84 -8.25 -1.36
CA SER A 29 11.88 -8.65 -2.30
C SER A 29 13.01 -9.43 -1.61
N ASP A 30 13.45 -9.00 -0.42
CA ASP A 30 14.54 -9.61 0.34
C ASP A 30 14.18 -11.05 0.79
N VAL A 31 12.89 -11.36 0.97
CA VAL A 31 12.40 -12.73 1.23
C VAL A 31 12.14 -13.54 -0.06
N GLY A 32 12.60 -13.06 -1.21
CA GLY A 32 12.59 -13.81 -2.48
C GLY A 32 11.29 -13.72 -3.29
N HIS A 33 10.45 -12.70 -3.09
CA HIS A 33 9.29 -12.46 -3.95
C HIS A 33 9.64 -11.58 -5.14
N ASP A 34 8.97 -11.82 -6.28
CA ASP A 34 9.04 -10.95 -7.45
C ASP A 34 8.06 -9.80 -7.23
N VAL A 35 8.60 -8.64 -6.82
CA VAL A 35 7.81 -7.47 -6.44
C VAL A 35 7.82 -6.43 -7.55
N THR A 36 6.63 -5.98 -7.94
CA THR A 36 6.45 -4.80 -8.81
C THR A 36 5.65 -3.74 -8.06
N LEU A 37 6.26 -2.58 -7.85
CA LEU A 37 5.63 -1.38 -7.29
C LEU A 37 5.07 -0.50 -8.42
N TRP A 38 3.76 -0.28 -8.38
CA TRP A 38 3.06 0.70 -9.22
C TRP A 38 2.87 2.00 -8.46
N LEU A 39 3.39 3.08 -9.03
CA LEU A 39 3.59 4.35 -8.34
C LEU A 39 3.40 5.54 -9.28
N PRO A 40 2.80 6.67 -8.82
CA PRO A 40 2.72 7.90 -9.59
C PRO A 40 4.07 8.63 -9.62
N ILE A 41 5.05 8.07 -10.33
CA ILE A 41 6.43 8.56 -10.45
C ILE A 41 6.81 8.73 -11.92
N SER A 42 7.76 9.63 -12.22
CA SER A 42 8.33 9.73 -13.57
C SER A 42 9.41 8.65 -13.79
N GLN A 43 9.66 8.27 -15.04
CA GLN A 43 10.72 7.30 -15.36
C GLN A 43 12.11 7.78 -14.88
N GLY A 44 12.39 9.08 -15.01
CA GLY A 44 13.67 9.68 -14.59
C GLY A 44 13.88 9.75 -13.08
N ASP A 45 12.80 9.63 -12.30
CA ASP A 45 12.86 9.69 -10.84
C ASP A 45 12.99 8.32 -10.17
N ILE A 46 13.03 7.21 -10.92
CA ILE A 46 13.12 5.86 -10.34
C ILE A 46 14.40 5.68 -9.53
N ASP A 47 15.56 6.06 -10.08
CA ASP A 47 16.82 5.92 -9.35
C ASP A 47 16.87 6.82 -8.12
N LYS A 48 16.28 8.02 -8.24
CA LYS A 48 16.07 8.95 -7.12
C LYS A 48 15.15 8.34 -6.05
N PHE A 49 14.15 7.55 -6.40
CA PHE A 49 13.29 6.86 -5.43
C PHE A 49 14.10 5.94 -4.54
N PHE A 50 14.94 5.09 -5.12
CA PHE A 50 15.76 4.15 -4.36
C PHE A 50 16.76 4.88 -3.45
N SER A 51 17.45 5.91 -3.98
CA SER A 51 18.42 6.66 -3.19
C SER A 51 17.76 7.52 -2.10
N PHE A 52 16.66 8.21 -2.40
CA PHE A 52 15.94 9.07 -1.45
C PHE A 52 15.40 8.27 -0.25
N TYR A 53 14.84 7.09 -0.49
CA TYR A 53 14.30 6.23 0.58
C TYR A 53 15.32 5.26 1.17
N GLY A 54 16.57 5.26 0.69
CA GLY A 54 17.63 4.38 1.21
C GLY A 54 17.30 2.90 1.12
N VAL A 55 16.62 2.47 0.04
CA VAL A 55 16.22 1.08 -0.20
C VAL A 55 17.00 0.46 -1.37
N LYS A 56 17.25 -0.85 -1.29
CA LYS A 56 17.90 -1.62 -2.35
C LYS A 56 17.02 -1.70 -3.60
N LYS A 57 17.67 -1.80 -4.77
CA LYS A 57 17.01 -2.04 -6.07
C LYS A 57 16.60 -3.51 -6.28
N GLY A 58 15.99 -4.13 -5.27
CA GLY A 58 15.55 -5.54 -5.33
C GLY A 58 14.22 -5.74 -6.07
N PHE A 59 13.39 -4.69 -6.17
CA PHE A 59 12.06 -4.74 -6.77
C PHE A 59 11.95 -3.82 -7.99
N ARG A 60 10.96 -4.09 -8.85
CA ARG A 60 10.69 -3.28 -10.03
C ARG A 60 9.77 -2.12 -9.67
N ILE A 61 10.09 -0.92 -10.15
CA ILE A 61 9.15 0.20 -10.13
C ILE A 61 8.59 0.34 -11.54
N GLN A 62 7.28 0.28 -11.66
CA GLN A 62 6.59 0.56 -12.92
C GLN A 62 5.90 1.93 -12.79
N PRO A 63 6.44 2.96 -13.45
CA PRO A 63 5.87 4.28 -13.43
C PRO A 63 4.42 4.29 -13.88
N PHE A 64 3.68 5.21 -13.29
CA PHE A 64 2.35 5.55 -13.71
C PHE A 64 2.19 7.07 -13.72
N ILE A 65 1.48 7.60 -14.71
CA ILE A 65 1.24 9.04 -14.80
C ILE A 65 0.23 9.42 -13.70
N GLY A 66 0.72 10.13 -12.69
CA GLY A 66 -0.11 10.70 -11.63
C GLY A 66 -0.39 12.18 -11.86
N PHE A 67 -1.50 12.68 -11.30
CA PHE A 67 -1.77 14.11 -11.28
C PHE A 67 -0.90 14.81 -10.22
N LYS A 68 -0.26 15.92 -10.58
CA LYS A 68 0.58 16.72 -9.67
C LYS A 68 -0.20 17.43 -8.55
N LYS A 69 -1.52 17.64 -8.70
CA LYS A 69 -2.35 18.38 -7.73
C LYS A 69 -2.78 17.50 -6.54
N LYS A 70 -2.69 18.03 -5.31
CA LYS A 70 -2.96 17.31 -4.04
C LYS A 70 -4.35 16.65 -3.96
N SER A 71 -5.38 17.26 -4.54
CA SER A 71 -6.72 16.69 -4.68
C SER A 71 -7.17 16.81 -6.14
N PRO A 72 -7.63 15.72 -6.82
CA PRO A 72 -8.01 14.39 -6.32
C PRO A 72 -7.02 13.27 -6.72
N ARG A 73 -5.71 13.45 -6.45
CA ARG A 73 -4.64 12.51 -6.86
C ARG A 73 -4.93 11.05 -6.50
N HIS A 74 -5.28 10.78 -5.25
CA HIS A 74 -5.47 9.42 -4.75
C HIS A 74 -6.62 8.68 -5.46
N PHE A 75 -7.73 9.39 -5.69
CA PHE A 75 -8.90 8.83 -6.36
C PHE A 75 -8.59 8.48 -7.82
N PHE A 76 -8.03 9.44 -8.57
CA PHE A 76 -7.68 9.20 -9.97
C PHE A 76 -6.62 8.13 -10.14
N HIS A 77 -5.58 8.14 -9.30
CA HIS A 77 -4.57 7.07 -9.30
C HIS A 77 -5.20 5.71 -8.99
N GLY A 78 -6.21 5.67 -8.12
CA GLY A 78 -6.93 4.45 -7.79
C GLY A 78 -7.67 3.87 -9.00
N ILE A 79 -8.41 4.73 -9.72
CA ILE A 79 -9.13 4.34 -10.95
C ILE A 79 -8.14 3.90 -12.04
N SER A 80 -7.10 4.68 -12.27
CA SER A 80 -6.15 4.42 -13.36
C SER A 80 -5.33 3.15 -13.11
N SER A 81 -4.91 2.93 -11.86
CA SER A 81 -4.28 1.67 -11.43
C SER A 81 -5.23 0.49 -11.63
N PHE A 82 -6.52 0.68 -11.36
CA PHE A 82 -7.52 -0.35 -11.59
C PHE A 82 -7.66 -0.71 -13.07
N LEU A 83 -7.77 0.29 -13.95
CA LEU A 83 -7.85 0.06 -15.41
C LEU A 83 -6.62 -0.67 -15.94
N ARG A 84 -5.44 -0.43 -15.37
CA ARG A 84 -4.22 -1.15 -15.73
C ARG A 84 -4.20 -2.57 -15.17
N ILE A 85 -4.56 -2.75 -13.89
CA ILE A 85 -4.50 -4.07 -13.24
C ILE A 85 -5.54 -5.01 -13.83
N VAL A 86 -6.68 -4.50 -14.33
CA VAL A 86 -7.76 -5.35 -14.84
C VAL A 86 -7.25 -6.25 -15.98
N LEU A 87 -6.31 -5.75 -16.78
CA LEU A 87 -5.66 -6.47 -17.88
C LEU A 87 -4.52 -7.40 -17.41
N LEU A 88 -4.02 -7.24 -16.19
CA LEU A 88 -2.99 -8.10 -15.63
C LEU A 88 -3.58 -9.50 -15.33
N LYS A 89 -3.05 -10.51 -16.02
CA LYS A 89 -3.48 -11.91 -15.89
C LYS A 89 -2.71 -12.68 -14.82
N GLU A 90 -1.42 -12.41 -14.66
CA GLU A 90 -0.52 -13.20 -13.83
C GLU A 90 -0.06 -12.42 -12.59
N TYR A 91 -0.48 -12.87 -11.42
CA TYR A 91 -0.06 -12.38 -10.12
C TYR A 91 -0.50 -13.38 -9.04
N ASP A 92 0.20 -13.41 -7.92
CA ASP A 92 -0.22 -14.18 -6.74
C ASP A 92 -1.01 -13.29 -5.77
N PHE A 93 -0.50 -12.08 -5.52
CA PHE A 93 -1.11 -11.12 -4.61
C PHE A 93 -1.04 -9.68 -5.14
N ILE A 94 -2.07 -8.90 -4.81
CA ILE A 94 -2.07 -7.45 -4.97
C ILE A 94 -2.13 -6.83 -3.58
N ILE A 95 -1.16 -5.98 -3.24
CA ILE A 95 -1.11 -5.25 -1.98
C ILE A 95 -1.38 -3.79 -2.25
N THR A 96 -2.24 -3.14 -1.47
CA THR A 96 -2.54 -1.72 -1.70
C THR A 96 -2.92 -0.96 -0.43
N ARG A 97 -2.56 0.33 -0.44
CA ARG A 97 -3.02 1.33 0.53
C ARG A 97 -4.05 2.28 -0.07
N ASN A 98 -4.41 2.09 -1.35
CA ASN A 98 -5.33 2.99 -2.06
C ASN A 98 -6.75 2.44 -2.00
N ILE A 99 -7.60 3.08 -1.20
CA ILE A 99 -8.98 2.62 -0.94
C ILE A 99 -9.86 2.60 -2.20
N THR A 100 -9.68 3.56 -3.12
CA THR A 100 -10.42 3.61 -4.39
C THR A 100 -10.06 2.43 -5.28
N PHE A 101 -8.76 2.16 -5.45
CA PHE A 101 -8.29 0.98 -6.17
C PHE A 101 -8.81 -0.30 -5.51
N ALA A 102 -8.65 -0.45 -4.20
CA ALA A 102 -9.08 -1.63 -3.47
C ALA A 102 -10.59 -1.88 -3.63
N PHE A 103 -11.40 -0.81 -3.57
CA PHE A 103 -12.85 -0.90 -3.78
C PHE A 103 -13.18 -1.50 -5.14
N LEU A 104 -12.63 -0.96 -6.23
CA LEU A 104 -12.86 -1.45 -7.58
C LEU A 104 -12.29 -2.87 -7.77
N ALA A 105 -11.06 -3.11 -7.33
CA ALA A 105 -10.39 -4.41 -7.41
C ALA A 105 -11.17 -5.51 -6.66
N SER A 106 -11.82 -5.17 -5.55
CA SER A 106 -12.62 -6.12 -4.78
C SER A 106 -13.77 -6.77 -5.56
N PHE A 107 -14.17 -6.23 -6.72
CA PHE A 107 -15.18 -6.82 -7.60
C PHE A 107 -14.61 -7.83 -8.61
N VAL A 108 -13.35 -7.70 -9.01
CA VAL A 108 -12.83 -8.41 -10.20
C VAL A 108 -11.46 -9.07 -10.04
N LYS A 109 -10.65 -8.68 -9.04
CA LYS A 109 -9.33 -9.28 -8.78
C LYS A 109 -9.35 -10.08 -7.49
N ARG A 110 -8.72 -11.25 -7.50
CA ARG A 110 -8.60 -12.11 -6.32
C ARG A 110 -7.32 -11.76 -5.55
N ASN A 111 -7.14 -12.34 -4.38
CA ASN A 111 -5.91 -12.24 -3.59
C ASN A 111 -5.45 -10.80 -3.32
N VAL A 112 -6.40 -9.91 -3.06
CA VAL A 112 -6.11 -8.52 -2.70
C VAL A 112 -5.92 -8.42 -1.19
N ILE A 113 -4.80 -7.82 -0.79
CA ILE A 113 -4.45 -7.47 0.58
C ILE A 113 -4.52 -5.94 0.68
N ILE A 114 -5.29 -5.47 1.66
CA ILE A 114 -5.50 -4.03 1.89
C ILE A 114 -4.75 -3.64 3.15
N ASP A 115 -3.86 -2.66 3.05
CA ASP A 115 -3.07 -2.12 4.16
C ASP A 115 -3.64 -0.76 4.60
N ILE A 116 -4.24 -0.72 5.79
CA ILE A 116 -4.99 0.42 6.33
C ILE A 116 -4.24 1.05 7.50
N HIS A 117 -4.00 2.36 7.36
CA HIS A 117 -3.21 3.16 8.31
C HIS A 117 -4.02 4.23 9.03
N HIS A 118 -5.20 4.56 8.52
CA HIS A 118 -6.07 5.59 9.06
C HIS A 118 -7.50 5.08 9.16
N PRO A 119 -8.25 5.50 10.20
CA PRO A 119 -9.65 5.14 10.31
C PRO A 119 -10.45 5.72 9.14
N PRO A 120 -11.44 4.99 8.61
CA PRO A 120 -12.32 5.49 7.56
C PRO A 120 -13.25 6.59 8.11
N THR A 121 -13.01 7.84 7.71
CA THR A 121 -13.74 8.99 8.24
C THR A 121 -14.98 9.35 7.43
N ASN A 122 -14.99 9.09 6.12
CA ASN A 122 -16.08 9.47 5.22
C ASN A 122 -16.97 8.29 4.80
N TYR A 123 -18.17 8.59 4.29
CA TYR A 123 -19.16 7.59 3.90
C TYR A 123 -18.61 6.54 2.91
N PHE A 124 -17.90 6.98 1.87
CA PHE A 124 -17.30 6.09 0.87
C PHE A 124 -16.31 5.10 1.52
N SER A 125 -15.44 5.58 2.40
CA SER A 125 -14.46 4.74 3.09
C SER A 125 -15.12 3.68 3.97
N LYS A 126 -16.20 4.04 4.70
CA LYS A 126 -16.98 3.09 5.49
C LYS A 126 -17.66 2.03 4.62
N LEU A 127 -18.29 2.45 3.51
CA LEU A 127 -18.87 1.53 2.53
C LEU A 127 -17.82 0.58 1.95
N ALA A 128 -16.63 1.08 1.66
CA ALA A 128 -15.53 0.27 1.16
C ALA A 128 -15.09 -0.80 2.17
N ILE A 129 -14.97 -0.47 3.46
CA ILE A 129 -14.67 -1.46 4.51
C ILE A 129 -15.70 -2.58 4.54
N VAL A 130 -17.00 -2.24 4.54
CA VAL A 130 -18.09 -3.25 4.52
C VAL A 130 -17.94 -4.15 3.28
N ARG A 131 -17.64 -3.56 2.13
CA ARG A 131 -17.42 -4.30 0.88
C ARG A 131 -16.20 -5.22 0.96
N PHE A 132 -15.11 -4.79 1.58
CA PHE A 132 -13.88 -5.58 1.71
C PHE A 132 -14.13 -6.84 2.54
N LEU A 133 -14.81 -6.70 3.66
CA LEU A 133 -15.09 -7.80 4.58
C LEU A 133 -15.99 -8.86 3.96
N ARG A 134 -17.00 -8.44 3.19
CA ARG A 134 -17.90 -9.36 2.49
C ARG A 134 -17.29 -10.00 1.24
N SER A 135 -16.17 -9.46 0.74
CA SER A 135 -15.60 -9.89 -0.52
C SER A 135 -14.76 -11.15 -0.42
N LYS A 136 -15.04 -12.18 -1.23
CA LYS A 136 -14.13 -13.33 -1.39
C LYS A 136 -12.81 -12.99 -2.10
N ASN A 137 -12.77 -11.83 -2.77
CA ASN A 137 -11.62 -11.33 -3.51
C ASN A 137 -10.57 -10.65 -2.61
N ILE A 138 -10.98 -10.20 -1.42
CA ILE A 138 -10.08 -9.65 -0.41
C ILE A 138 -9.64 -10.79 0.52
N SER A 139 -8.34 -11.09 0.51
CA SER A 139 -7.76 -12.13 1.35
C SER A 139 -7.45 -11.62 2.76
N LYS A 140 -7.01 -10.37 2.88
CA LYS A 140 -6.62 -9.78 4.17
C LYS A 140 -6.82 -8.28 4.20
N ILE A 141 -7.13 -7.78 5.38
CA ILE A 141 -7.16 -6.37 5.74
C ILE A 141 -6.16 -6.21 6.89
N VAL A 142 -5.00 -5.65 6.56
CA VAL A 142 -3.93 -5.39 7.51
C VAL A 142 -4.15 -4.01 8.12
N CYS A 143 -4.06 -3.94 9.43
CA CYS A 143 -4.14 -2.72 10.22
C CYS A 143 -2.78 -2.46 10.86
N ASN A 144 -2.30 -1.22 10.78
CA ASN A 144 -1.02 -0.82 11.37
C ASN A 144 -1.01 -0.78 12.91
N SER A 145 -2.16 -0.93 13.57
CA SER A 145 -2.30 -0.96 15.03
C SER A 145 -3.64 -1.58 15.47
N ASP A 146 -3.73 -1.97 16.74
CA ASP A 146 -5.00 -2.36 17.38
C ASP A 146 -6.03 -1.23 17.35
N GLY A 147 -5.59 0.03 17.46
CA GLY A 147 -6.48 1.19 17.37
C GLY A 147 -7.17 1.27 16.00
N THR A 148 -6.41 1.06 14.92
CA THR A 148 -6.97 1.05 13.56
C THR A 148 -7.94 -0.12 13.38
N LYS A 149 -7.58 -1.32 13.87
CA LYS A 149 -8.47 -2.49 13.83
C LYS A 149 -9.79 -2.26 14.58
N LYS A 150 -9.72 -1.76 15.82
CA LYS A 150 -10.92 -1.42 16.62
C LYS A 150 -11.83 -0.41 15.92
N ASN A 151 -11.26 0.57 15.21
CA ASN A 151 -12.06 1.52 14.43
C ASN A 151 -12.81 0.84 13.27
N LEU A 152 -12.20 -0.14 12.62
CA LEU A 152 -12.84 -0.96 11.59
C LEU A 152 -13.94 -1.85 12.18
N GLU A 153 -13.70 -2.45 13.35
CA GLU A 153 -14.66 -3.32 14.04
C GLU A 153 -15.92 -2.56 14.52
N ARG A 154 -15.81 -1.25 14.76
CA ARG A 154 -16.97 -0.39 15.06
C ARG A 154 -17.89 -0.18 13.86
N ILE A 155 -17.39 -0.32 12.63
CA ILE A 155 -18.15 -0.13 11.39
C ILE A 155 -18.83 -1.43 10.96
N SER A 156 -18.21 -2.55 11.30
CA SER A 156 -18.60 -3.88 10.88
C SER A 156 -18.04 -4.90 11.86
N SER A 157 -18.76 -5.97 12.14
CA SER A 157 -18.34 -7.01 13.08
C SER A 157 -16.90 -7.52 12.85
N PRO A 158 -16.21 -7.98 13.90
CA PRO A 158 -14.90 -8.62 13.78
C PRO A 158 -14.86 -9.69 12.69
N SER A 159 -13.71 -9.82 12.03
CA SER A 159 -13.53 -10.75 10.92
C SER A 159 -12.11 -11.29 10.91
N ASP A 160 -11.96 -12.57 10.56
CA ASP A 160 -10.67 -13.25 10.42
C ASP A 160 -9.78 -12.66 9.30
N LYS A 161 -10.39 -11.86 8.41
CA LYS A 161 -9.66 -11.07 7.42
C LYS A 161 -8.87 -9.93 8.05
N MET A 162 -9.27 -9.44 9.22
CA MET A 162 -8.57 -8.34 9.90
C MET A 162 -7.38 -8.87 10.69
N GLN A 163 -6.20 -8.34 10.41
CA GLN A 163 -4.99 -8.65 11.17
C GLN A 163 -4.24 -7.38 11.50
N VAL A 164 -3.75 -7.28 12.72
CA VAL A 164 -2.83 -6.21 13.10
C VAL A 164 -1.42 -6.65 12.73
N LEU A 165 -0.76 -5.86 11.89
CA LEU A 165 0.68 -5.94 11.64
C LEU A 165 1.22 -4.54 11.84
N ASN A 166 1.92 -4.33 12.95
CA ASN A 166 2.50 -3.03 13.27
C ASN A 166 3.50 -2.63 12.17
N ASN A 167 3.55 -1.34 11.85
CA ASN A 167 4.53 -0.84 10.90
C ASN A 167 5.95 -1.16 11.41
N GLY A 168 6.76 -1.73 10.52
CA GLY A 168 8.18 -1.95 10.79
C GLY A 168 9.02 -0.75 10.42
N VAL A 169 10.23 -0.71 10.95
CA VAL A 169 11.30 0.20 10.53
C VAL A 169 12.57 -0.61 10.28
N ASN A 170 13.49 -0.08 9.50
CA ASN A 170 14.82 -0.65 9.43
C ASN A 170 15.60 -0.22 10.68
N LEU A 171 15.86 -1.15 11.59
CA LEU A 171 16.52 -0.84 12.87
C LEU A 171 17.94 -0.25 12.68
N LYS A 172 18.58 -0.51 11.54
CA LYS A 172 19.89 0.10 11.20
C LYS A 172 19.80 1.62 11.02
N ASP A 173 18.62 2.14 10.71
CA ASP A 173 18.37 3.57 10.58
C ASP A 173 18.16 4.25 11.97
N PHE A 174 17.98 3.46 13.03
CA PHE A 174 17.72 3.90 14.41
C PHE A 174 18.82 3.41 15.35
N LEU A 175 20.05 3.88 15.09
CA LEU A 175 21.16 3.64 16.02
C LEU A 175 20.92 4.45 17.30
N PRO A 176 21.07 3.84 18.50
CA PRO A 176 21.10 4.60 19.73
C PRO A 176 22.18 5.66 19.64
N ASN A 177 21.86 6.90 20.02
CA ASN A 177 22.87 7.94 20.13
C ASN A 177 23.80 7.50 21.28
N GLN A 178 25.01 7.01 20.95
CA GLN A 178 25.96 6.57 21.97
C GLN A 178 26.59 7.75 22.74
N ASP A 179 26.30 9.00 22.33
CA ASP A 179 26.81 10.24 22.92
C ASP A 179 25.70 11.28 23.14
N ALA A 180 24.57 10.88 23.74
CA ALA A 180 23.64 11.83 24.35
C ALA A 180 23.91 11.91 25.85
N ASP A 181 25.13 12.34 26.20
CA ASP A 181 25.46 12.90 27.51
C ASP A 181 25.32 14.43 27.46
#